data_AF-A0A0A1MTU3-F1
#
_entry.id   AF-A0A0A1MTU3-F1
#
_cell.length_a   1.000
_cell.length_b   1.000
_cell.length_c   1.000
_cell.angle_alpha   90.00
_cell.angle_beta   90.00
_cell.angle_gamma   90.00
#
_symmetry.space_group_name_H-M   'P 1'
#
loop_
_entity.id
_entity.type
_entity.pdbx_description
1 polymer ?
#
loop_
_entity_poly.entity_id
_entity_poly.type
_entity_poly.pdbx_seq_one_letter_code
_entity_poly.pdbx_strand_id
1 'polypeptide(L)' 'MMSLEEQEIYEEKVMEWIEDHFVLNEVEIEDYPFFLHGKLVWDKKGESMIVFWCVIYGRVDYRF' A
#
# COMPACT_ATOMS: atom_id res chain seq x y z
N MET A 1 -17.86 10.33 -4.17
CA MET A 1 -16.48 10.81 -4.30
C MET A 1 -15.94 10.87 -2.88
N MET A 2 -14.81 10.23 -2.59
CA MET A 2 -14.19 10.32 -1.27
C MET A 2 -13.73 11.75 -1.00
N SER A 3 -13.72 12.18 0.25
CA SER A 3 -13.11 13.45 0.65
C SER A 3 -11.58 13.36 0.55
N LEU A 4 -10.91 14.52 0.52
CA LEU A 4 -9.44 14.58 0.58
C LEU A 4 -8.92 13.97 1.89
N GLU A 5 -9.61 14.23 3.01
CA GLU A 5 -9.29 13.66 4.32
C GLU A 5 -9.38 12.12 4.31
N GLU A 6 -10.40 11.54 3.68
CA GLU A 6 -10.50 10.08 3.56
C GLU A 6 -9.37 9.50 2.70
N GLN A 7 -8.94 10.21 1.66
CA GLN A 7 -7.81 9.79 0.82
C GLN A 7 -6.50 9.78 1.62
N GLU A 8 -6.23 10.84 2.39
CA GLU A 8 -5.04 10.93 3.24
C GLU A 8 -5.02 9.82 4.30
N ILE A 9 -6.14 9.58 4.98
CA ILE A 9 -6.25 8.54 6.03
C ILE A 9 -5.99 7.14 5.46
N TYR A 10 -6.51 6.82 4.28
CA TYR A 10 -6.33 5.48 3.73
C TYR A 10 -4.94 5.26 3.14
N GLU A 11 -4.32 6.30 2.60
CA GLU A 11 -2.93 6.27 2.20
C GLU A 11 -2.00 6.06 3.40
N GLU A 12 -2.21 6.82 4.48
CA GLU A 12 -1.46 6.67 5.74
C GLU A 12 -1.56 5.24 6.26
N LYS A 13 -2.76 4.65 6.33
CA LYS A 13 -2.94 3.25 6.76
C LYS A 13 -2.20 2.23 5.89
N VAL A 14 -2.12 2.46 4.59
CA VAL A 14 -1.36 1.58 3.69
C VAL A 14 0.14 1.70 3.98
N MET A 15 0.64 2.93 4.16
CA MET A 15 2.04 3.17 4.47
C MET A 15 2.43 2.62 5.86
N GLU A 16 1.62 2.85 6.89
CA GLU A 16 1.80 2.28 8.24
C GLU A 16 1.88 0.76 8.18
N TRP A 17 0.98 0.12 7.42
CA TRP A 17 1.02 -1.33 7.26
C TRP A 17 2.32 -1.80 6.59
N ILE A 18 2.81 -1.08 5.58
CA ILE A 18 4.10 -1.41 4.93
C ILE A 18 5.25 -1.24 5.94
N GLU A 19 5.28 -0.17 6.71
CA GLU A 19 6.29 0.10 7.73
C GLU A 19 6.34 -0.98 8.83
N ASP A 20 5.18 -1.52 9.22
CA ASP A 20 5.09 -2.59 10.21
C ASP A 20 5.55 -3.96 9.68
N HIS A 21 5.48 -4.20 8.36
CA HIS A 21 5.74 -5.50 7.75
C HIS A 21 7.09 -5.59 7.02
N PHE A 22 7.67 -4.45 6.62
CA PHE A 22 8.89 -4.40 5.83
C PHE A 22 9.95 -3.51 6.48
N VAL A 23 11.21 -3.93 6.34
CA VAL A 23 12.34 -3.03 6.57
C VAL A 23 12.41 -2.08 5.37
N LEU A 24 11.97 -0.83 5.52
CA LEU A 24 11.87 0.15 4.42
C LEU A 24 13.17 0.31 3.60
N ASN A 25 14.35 0.15 4.22
CA ASN A 25 15.65 0.23 3.53
C ASN A 25 15.99 -1.01 2.67
N GLU A 26 15.13 -2.02 2.70
CA GLU A 26 15.27 -3.26 1.94
C GLU A 26 14.23 -3.43 0.85
N VAL A 27 13.31 -2.46 0.70
CA VAL A 27 12.26 -2.49 -0.31
C VAL A 27 12.19 -1.16 -1.06
N GLU A 28 11.79 -1.22 -2.33
CA GLU A 28 11.41 -0.05 -3.12
C GLU A 28 9.88 0.03 -3.16
N ILE A 29 9.35 1.25 -3.01
CA ILE A 29 7.90 1.48 -2.96
C ILE A 29 7.54 2.49 -4.04
N GLU A 30 6.60 2.12 -4.90
CA GLU A 30 6.07 2.97 -5.97
C GLU A 30 4.54 3.06 -5.90
N ASP A 31 3.96 4.16 -6.39
CA ASP A 31 2.51 4.27 -6.50
C ASP A 31 1.95 3.30 -7.54
N TYR A 32 0.88 2.60 -7.18
CA TYR A 32 0.21 1.63 -8.03
C TYR A 32 -1.28 1.99 -8.23
N PRO A 33 -1.60 2.81 -9.26
CA PRO A 33 -2.89 3.49 -9.38
C PRO A 33 -4.07 2.57 -9.74
N PHE A 34 -3.83 1.28 -10.03
CA PHE A 34 -4.90 0.32 -10.31
C PHE A 34 -5.64 -0.15 -9.05
N PHE A 35 -5.05 0.02 -7.87
CA PHE A 35 -5.71 -0.20 -6.60
C PHE A 35 -5.80 1.12 -5.82
N LEU A 36 -6.86 1.26 -5.03
CA LEU A 36 -7.07 2.46 -4.24
C LEU A 36 -5.99 2.57 -3.15
N HIS A 37 -5.24 3.67 -3.18
CA HIS A 37 -4.01 3.86 -2.37
C HIS A 37 -3.01 2.72 -2.55
N GLY A 38 -2.97 2.14 -3.75
CA GLY A 38 -2.08 1.04 -4.07
C GLY A 38 -0.62 1.47 -4.04
N LYS A 39 0.22 0.63 -3.43
CA LYS A 39 1.67 0.74 -3.40
C LYS A 39 2.25 -0.57 -3.91
N LEU A 40 3.10 -0.50 -4.93
CA LEU A 40 3.87 -1.62 -5.43
C LEU A 40 5.19 -1.66 -4.65
N VAL A 41 5.39 -2.74 -3.90
CA VAL A 41 6.55 -2.98 -3.05
C VAL A 41 7.42 -4.02 -3.73
N TRP A 42 8.69 -3.68 -4.01
CA TRP A 42 9.68 -4.58 -4.57
C TRP A 42 10.76 -4.88 -3.54
N ASP A 43 11.15 -6.16 -3.43
CA ASP A 43 12.31 -6.54 -2.64
C ASP A 43 13.61 -6.54 -3.47
N LYS A 44 14.75 -6.69 -2.79
CA LYS A 44 16.07 -6.76 -3.45
C LYS A 44 16.29 -8.00 -4.32
N LYS A 45 15.41 -9.00 -4.25
CA LYS A 45 15.46 -10.22 -5.06
C LYS A 45 14.61 -10.11 -6.33
N GLY A 46 13.88 -9.01 -6.49
CA GLY A 46 12.97 -8.76 -7.61
C GLY A 46 11.59 -9.38 -7.43
N GLU A 47 11.25 -9.85 -6.23
CA GLU A 47 9.89 -10.24 -5.87
C GLU A 47 9.08 -8.98 -5.56
N SER A 48 7.80 -8.96 -5.94
CA SER A 48 6.94 -7.81 -5.74
C SER A 48 5.60 -8.18 -5.11
N MET A 49 5.00 -7.17 -4.48
CA MET A 49 3.70 -7.28 -3.84
C MET A 49 2.98 -5.93 -3.93
N ILE A 50 1.69 -5.94 -4.20
CA ILE A 50 0.84 -4.75 -4.18
C ILE A 50 0.14 -4.70 -2.82
N VAL A 51 0.28 -3.60 -2.10
CA VAL A 51 -0.45 -3.29 -0.86
C VAL A 51 -1.44 -2.17 -1.15
N PHE A 52 -2.69 -2.31 -0.69
CA PHE A 52 -3.73 -1.31 -1.01
C PHE A 52 -4.85 -1.28 0.02
N TRP A 53 -5.65 -0.20 -0.02
CA TRP A 53 -6.87 -0.10 0.78
C TRP A 53 -8.03 -0.84 0.10
N CYS A 54 -8.50 -1.92 0.72
CA CYS A 54 -9.67 -2.65 0.25
C CYS A 54 -10.96 -2.02 0.77
N VAL A 55 -11.63 -1.24 -0.09
CA VAL A 55 -12.92 -0.58 0.24
C VAL A 55 -14.01 -1.58 0.63
N ILE A 56 -14.05 -2.76 0.00
CA ILE A 56 -15.07 -3.78 0.25
C ILE A 56 -15.01 -4.29 1.69
N TYR A 57 -13.80 -4.45 2.23
CA TYR A 57 -13.56 -5.01 3.56
C TYR A 57 -13.17 -3.96 4.60
N GLY A 58 -12.97 -2.69 4.20
CA GLY A 58 -12.57 -1.60 5.08
C GLY A 58 -11.23 -1.84 5.79
N ARG A 59 -10.25 -2.44 5.09
CA ARG A 59 -8.93 -2.79 5.62
C ARG A 59 -7.84 -2.76 4.56
N VAL A 60 -6.58 -2.73 4.97
CA VAL A 60 -5.44 -3.01 4.10
C VAL A 60 -5.46 -4.48 3.66
N ASP A 61 -5.21 -4.73 2.37
CA ASP A 61 -5.07 -6.06 1.77
C ASP A 61 -3.89 -6.05 0.78
N TYR A 62 -3.41 -7.22 0.38
CA TYR A 62 -2.23 -7.34 -0.48
C TYR A 62 -2.34 -8.47 -1.52
N ARG A 63 -1.64 -8.34 -2.65
CA ARG A 63 -1.57 -9.35 -3.72
C ARG A 63 -0.15 -9.47 -4.27
N PHE A 64 0.21 -10.65 -4.78
CA PHE A 64 1.47 -10.93 -5.48
C PHE A 64 1.24 -10.95 -7.00
#